data_AF-A0A4Y9T6A2-F1
#
_entry.id   AF-A0A4Y9T6A2-F1
#
_cell.length_a   1.000
_cell.length_b   1.000
_cell.length_c   1.000
_cell.angle_alpha   90.00
_cell.angle_beta   90.00
_cell.angle_gamma   90.00
#
_symmetry.space_group_name_H-M   'P 1'
#
loop_
_entity.id
_entity.type
_entity.pdbx_description
1 polymer ?
#
loop_
_entity_poly.entity_id
_entity_poly.type
_entity_poly.pdbx_seq_one_letter_code
_entity_poly.pdbx_strand_id
1 'polypeptide(L)'
;LNADDAPQPPKVLSTPLEISSNLRQLQESHDPLIITFHERSQRFQSYLVDIDRETNMIALDEMIPRDGERFLLAGEPFKVEGFHEGVRIAWESNGPLTIDESGDSRCYRGTLPDEVVYHQRRNAFRAALKLAQLVDVDLDGEKIKAPISGK
;
A
#
# COMPACT_ATOMS: atom_id res chain seq x y z
N LEU A 1 24.74 20.53 -3.08
CA LEU A 1 23.54 19.69 -2.88
C LEU A 1 23.86 18.35 -3.51
N ASN A 2 24.20 17.35 -2.71
CA ASN A 2 24.58 16.03 -3.20
C ASN A 2 23.35 15.33 -3.78
N ALA A 3 23.52 14.61 -4.90
CA ALA A 3 22.44 13.92 -5.59
C ALA A 3 21.77 12.81 -4.74
N ASP A 4 22.43 12.38 -3.66
CA ASP A 4 21.95 11.34 -2.74
C ASP A 4 20.84 11.79 -1.76
N ASP A 5 20.57 13.10 -1.67
CA ASP A 5 19.51 13.67 -0.81
C ASP A 5 18.18 13.93 -1.56
N ALA A 6 18.12 13.64 -2.87
CA ALA A 6 16.89 13.78 -3.63
C ALA A 6 15.92 12.60 -3.34
N PRO A 7 14.59 12.86 -3.26
CA PRO A 7 13.61 11.79 -3.14
C PRO A 7 13.75 10.79 -4.30
N GLN A 8 13.87 9.50 -3.96
CA GLN A 8 13.99 8.46 -4.98
C GLN A 8 12.69 8.40 -5.82
N PRO A 9 12.80 8.33 -7.16
CA PRO A 9 11.64 8.19 -8.02
C PRO A 9 10.94 6.84 -7.79
N PRO A 10 9.63 6.74 -8.04
CA PRO A 10 8.94 5.47 -8.02
C PRO A 10 9.53 4.52 -9.09
N LYS A 11 9.60 3.23 -8.77
CA LYS A 11 9.95 2.16 -9.71
C LYS A 11 8.66 1.51 -10.19
N VAL A 12 8.59 1.18 -11.48
CA VAL A 12 7.51 0.38 -12.05
C VAL A 12 8.01 -1.05 -12.19
N LEU A 13 7.37 -1.97 -11.48
CA LEU A 13 7.62 -3.41 -11.56
C LEU A 13 6.64 -3.98 -12.59
N SER A 14 7.15 -4.67 -13.61
CA SER A 14 6.35 -5.25 -14.69
C SER A 14 6.61 -6.74 -14.92
N THR A 15 7.60 -7.32 -14.23
CA THR A 15 7.84 -8.76 -14.33
C THR A 15 6.93 -9.52 -13.35
N PRO A 16 6.28 -10.62 -13.77
CA PRO A 16 5.38 -11.38 -12.88
C PRO A 16 6.04 -11.87 -11.59
N LEU A 17 7.35 -12.16 -11.63
CA LEU A 17 8.11 -12.58 -10.45
C LEU A 17 8.27 -11.43 -9.44
N GLU A 18 8.62 -10.23 -9.89
CA GLU A 18 8.74 -9.07 -9.00
C GLU A 18 7.37 -8.68 -8.43
N ILE A 19 6.33 -8.67 -9.26
CA ILE A 19 4.97 -8.34 -8.85
C ILE A 19 4.49 -9.31 -7.77
N SER A 20 4.50 -10.62 -8.06
CA SER A 20 4.03 -11.64 -7.11
C SER A 20 4.85 -11.66 -5.81
N SER A 21 6.17 -11.42 -5.87
CA SER A 21 7.02 -11.35 -4.67
C SER A 21 6.66 -10.17 -3.76
N ASN A 22 6.40 -8.99 -4.34
CA ASN A 22 6.02 -7.81 -3.56
C ASN A 22 4.58 -7.91 -3.03
N LEU A 23 3.65 -8.45 -3.81
CA LEU A 23 2.29 -8.70 -3.33
C LEU A 23 2.27 -9.77 -2.22
N ARG A 24 3.14 -10.78 -2.30
CA ARG A 24 3.26 -11.81 -1.26
C ARG A 24 3.72 -11.25 0.08
N GLN A 25 4.60 -10.25 0.09
CA GLN A 25 4.99 -9.55 1.32
C GLN A 25 3.80 -8.87 2.00
N LEU A 26 2.93 -8.22 1.22
CA LEU A 26 1.69 -7.61 1.73
C LEU A 26 0.74 -8.67 2.30
N GLN A 27 0.61 -9.82 1.64
CA GLN A 27 -0.21 -10.96 2.09
C GLN A 27 0.32 -11.55 3.41
N GLU A 28 1.60 -11.93 3.45
CA GLU A 28 2.23 -12.61 4.60
C GLU A 28 2.28 -11.73 5.85
N SER A 29 2.47 -10.41 5.67
CA SER A 29 2.48 -9.44 6.76
C SER A 29 1.08 -8.97 7.16
N HIS A 30 0.05 -9.38 6.41
CA HIS A 30 -1.32 -8.92 6.54
C HIS A 30 -1.43 -7.38 6.51
N ASP A 31 -0.69 -6.76 5.58
CA ASP A 31 -0.66 -5.32 5.43
C ASP A 31 -2.00 -4.80 4.89
N PRO A 32 -2.61 -3.78 5.51
CA PRO A 32 -3.89 -3.23 5.07
C PRO A 32 -3.74 -2.56 3.69
N LEU A 33 -4.70 -2.84 2.82
CA LEU A 33 -4.81 -2.24 1.50
C LEU A 33 -5.88 -1.16 1.52
N ILE A 34 -5.59 -0.03 0.88
CA ILE A 34 -6.52 1.04 0.63
C ILE A 34 -6.97 0.92 -0.83
N ILE A 35 -8.28 0.76 -1.04
CA ILE A 35 -8.93 0.72 -2.33
C ILE A 35 -9.65 2.04 -2.56
N THR A 36 -9.44 2.64 -3.74
CA THR A 36 -10.12 3.87 -4.17
C THR A 36 -10.63 3.71 -5.59
N PHE A 37 -11.93 3.83 -5.79
CA PHE A 37 -12.58 3.77 -7.11
C PHE A 37 -12.40 5.08 -7.88
N HIS A 38 -12.43 4.99 -9.22
CA HIS A 38 -12.30 6.15 -10.10
C HIS A 38 -13.34 7.23 -9.77
N GLU A 39 -12.94 8.50 -9.77
CA GLU A 39 -13.77 9.68 -9.45
C GLU A 39 -14.43 9.68 -8.05
N ARG A 40 -14.04 8.80 -7.14
CA ARG A 40 -14.57 8.75 -5.77
C ARG A 40 -13.48 9.10 -4.76
N SER A 41 -13.87 9.86 -3.73
CA SER A 41 -12.98 10.21 -2.60
C SER A 41 -13.03 9.19 -1.47
N GLN A 42 -14.07 8.35 -1.42
CA GLN A 42 -14.23 7.33 -0.40
C GLN A 42 -13.14 6.27 -0.55
N ARG A 43 -12.54 5.92 0.59
CA ARG A 43 -11.53 4.88 0.70
C ARG A 43 -12.15 3.65 1.36
N PHE A 44 -11.79 2.49 0.85
CA PHE A 44 -12.16 1.20 1.40
C PHE A 44 -10.89 0.48 1.83
N GLN A 45 -11.00 -0.33 2.88
CA GLN A 45 -9.92 -1.19 3.31
C GLN A 45 -10.20 -2.63 2.86
N SER A 46 -9.14 -3.37 2.54
CA SER A 46 -9.16 -4.82 2.28
C SER A 46 -7.76 -5.38 2.57
N TYR A 47 -7.53 -6.65 2.26
CA TYR A 47 -6.26 -7.36 2.42
C TYR A 47 -6.04 -8.30 1.24
N LEU A 48 -4.79 -8.61 0.91
CA LEU A 48 -4.50 -9.74 0.03
C LEU A 48 -4.65 -11.03 0.83
N VAL A 49 -5.47 -11.95 0.34
CA VAL A 49 -5.70 -13.26 0.99
C VAL A 49 -5.13 -14.41 0.19
N ASP A 50 -5.00 -14.27 -1.14
CA ASP A 50 -4.38 -15.28 -1.99
C ASP A 50 -3.66 -14.67 -3.20
N ILE A 51 -2.59 -15.34 -3.63
CA ILE A 51 -1.77 -14.97 -4.79
C ILE A 51 -1.27 -16.24 -5.47
N ASP A 52 -1.74 -16.45 -6.70
CA ASP A 52 -1.34 -17.55 -7.56
C ASP A 52 -0.73 -17.02 -8.86
N ARG A 53 0.59 -17.13 -8.96
CA ARG A 53 1.35 -16.70 -10.14
C ARG A 53 1.18 -17.66 -11.31
N GLU A 54 0.91 -18.94 -11.07
CA GLU A 54 0.79 -19.94 -12.14
C GLU A 54 -0.52 -19.75 -12.90
N THR A 55 -1.60 -19.43 -12.19
CA THR A 55 -2.91 -19.13 -12.78
C THR A 55 -3.13 -17.64 -13.08
N ASN A 56 -2.17 -16.78 -12.73
CA ASN A 56 -2.22 -15.33 -12.87
C ASN A 56 -3.37 -14.67 -12.07
N MET A 57 -3.63 -15.17 -10.86
CA MET A 57 -4.77 -14.76 -10.03
C MET A 57 -4.33 -14.15 -8.70
N ILE A 58 -5.15 -13.21 -8.20
CA ILE A 58 -5.12 -12.68 -6.84
C ILE A 58 -6.50 -12.73 -6.22
N ALA A 59 -6.55 -12.80 -4.89
CA ALA A 59 -7.77 -12.65 -4.12
C ALA A 59 -7.62 -11.53 -3.08
N LEU A 60 -8.60 -10.64 -3.05
CA LEU A 60 -8.75 -9.60 -2.03
C LEU A 60 -9.81 -10.02 -1.03
N ASP A 61 -9.59 -9.73 0.25
CA ASP A 61 -10.58 -9.91 1.30
C ASP A 61 -11.79 -8.99 1.10
N GLU A 62 -12.84 -9.21 1.89
CA GLU A 62 -14.01 -8.37 1.93
C GLU A 62 -13.68 -6.89 2.17
N MET A 63 -14.40 -6.00 1.48
CA MET A 63 -14.22 -4.56 1.62
C MET A 63 -14.78 -4.05 2.93
N ILE A 64 -14.08 -3.07 3.51
CA ILE A 64 -14.48 -2.36 4.72
C ILE A 64 -14.50 -0.86 4.41
N PRO A 65 -15.66 -0.19 4.41
CA PRO A 65 -17.00 -0.75 4.58
C PRO A 65 -17.48 -1.61 3.39
N ARG A 66 -18.41 -2.55 3.65
CA ARG A 66 -18.92 -3.52 2.66
C ARG A 66 -19.65 -2.89 1.47
N ASP A 67 -20.15 -1.66 1.61
CA ASP A 67 -20.88 -0.97 0.53
C ASP A 67 -19.99 -0.64 -0.68
N GLY A 68 -18.66 -0.80 -0.57
CA GLY A 68 -17.73 -0.74 -1.70
C GLY A 68 -17.90 -1.89 -2.71
N GLU A 69 -18.43 -3.04 -2.29
CA GLU A 69 -18.62 -4.22 -3.14
C GLU A 69 -19.47 -3.94 -4.37
N ARG A 70 -20.47 -3.04 -4.26
CA ARG A 70 -21.33 -2.68 -5.40
C ARG A 70 -20.55 -2.06 -6.55
N PHE A 71 -19.48 -1.33 -6.26
CA PHE A 71 -18.63 -0.71 -7.28
C PHE A 71 -17.74 -1.75 -7.94
N LEU A 72 -17.25 -2.71 -7.15
CA LEU A 72 -16.53 -3.87 -7.67
C LEU A 72 -17.39 -4.70 -8.62
N LEU A 73 -18.62 -5.01 -8.23
CA LEU A 73 -19.57 -5.77 -9.02
C LEU A 73 -20.03 -5.03 -10.28
N ALA A 74 -20.04 -3.70 -10.25
CA ALA A 74 -20.27 -2.88 -11.43
C ALA A 74 -19.07 -2.87 -12.41
N GLY A 75 -17.93 -3.45 -12.01
CA GLY A 75 -16.69 -3.42 -12.79
C GLY A 75 -16.05 -2.03 -12.84
N GLU A 76 -16.30 -1.18 -11.85
CA GLU A 76 -15.67 0.14 -11.78
C GLU A 76 -14.14 -0.03 -11.60
N PRO A 77 -13.30 0.65 -12.41
CA PRO A 77 -11.86 0.66 -12.19
C PRO A 77 -11.50 1.23 -10.82
N PHE A 78 -10.49 0.64 -10.18
CA PHE A 78 -10.03 1.08 -8.86
C PHE A 78 -8.52 1.00 -8.72
N LYS A 79 -7.99 1.82 -7.82
CA LYS A 79 -6.59 1.80 -7.41
C LYS A 79 -6.49 1.09 -6.09
N VAL A 80 -5.43 0.31 -5.92
CA VAL A 80 -5.07 -0.32 -4.67
C VAL A 80 -3.72 0.22 -4.22
N GLU A 81 -3.58 0.54 -2.95
CA GLU A 81 -2.30 0.87 -2.33
C GLU A 81 -2.13 0.16 -0.99
N GLY A 82 -0.94 -0.39 -0.76
CA GLY A 82 -0.51 -0.97 0.50
C GLY A 82 0.86 -0.43 0.89
N PHE A 83 1.23 -0.60 2.15
CA PHE A 83 2.52 -0.19 2.67
C PHE A 83 3.20 -1.34 3.37
N HIS A 84 4.33 -1.78 2.84
CA HIS A 84 5.16 -2.82 3.45
C HIS A 84 6.49 -2.20 3.89
N GLU A 85 6.83 -2.28 5.18
CA GLU A 85 8.04 -1.69 5.77
C GLU A 85 8.32 -0.21 5.35
N GLY A 86 7.24 0.57 5.18
CA GLY A 86 7.30 1.97 4.77
C GLY A 86 7.56 2.20 3.27
N VAL A 87 7.56 1.15 2.46
CA VAL A 87 7.51 1.21 1.00
C VAL A 87 6.04 1.23 0.57
N ARG A 88 5.67 2.16 -0.31
CA ARG A 88 4.35 2.14 -0.94
C ARG A 88 4.35 1.19 -2.13
N ILE A 89 3.43 0.23 -2.13
CA ILE A 89 3.15 -0.69 -3.24
C ILE A 89 1.76 -0.36 -3.75
N ALA A 90 1.61 -0.01 -5.03
CA ALA A 90 0.33 0.39 -5.58
C ALA A 90 0.13 -0.10 -7.02
N TRP A 91 -1.12 -0.41 -7.38
CA TRP A 91 -1.49 -0.81 -8.73
C TRP A 91 -2.90 -0.33 -9.07
N GLU A 92 -3.25 -0.42 -10.36
CA GLU A 92 -4.61 -0.18 -10.84
C GLU A 92 -5.22 -1.51 -11.27
N SER A 93 -6.52 -1.68 -11.01
CA SER A 93 -7.30 -2.82 -11.46
C SER A 93 -8.44 -2.33 -12.33
N ASN A 94 -8.46 -2.82 -13.56
CA ASN A 94 -9.37 -2.38 -14.62
C ASN A 94 -10.30 -3.50 -15.11
N GLY A 95 -10.25 -4.68 -14.47
CA GLY A 95 -11.03 -5.86 -14.84
C GLY A 95 -12.09 -6.19 -13.78
N PRO A 96 -13.16 -6.92 -14.16
CA PRO A 96 -14.15 -7.38 -13.20
C PRO A 96 -13.50 -8.36 -12.21
N LEU A 97 -13.74 -8.15 -10.91
CA LEU A 97 -13.50 -9.20 -9.92
C LEU A 97 -14.73 -10.10 -9.82
N THR A 98 -14.48 -11.37 -9.55
CA THR A 98 -15.51 -12.36 -9.25
C THR A 98 -15.60 -12.56 -7.75
N ILE A 99 -16.82 -12.68 -7.22
CA ILE A 99 -17.01 -13.07 -5.82
C ILE A 99 -16.74 -14.57 -5.71
N ASP A 100 -15.91 -14.94 -4.75
CA ASP A 100 -15.76 -16.33 -4.30
C ASP A 100 -16.22 -16.47 -2.85
N GLU A 101 -17.15 -17.39 -2.63
CA GLU A 101 -17.74 -17.76 -1.33
C GLU A 101 -17.51 -19.25 -1.01
N SER A 102 -16.65 -19.94 -1.77
CA SER A 102 -16.37 -21.36 -1.57
C SER A 102 -15.47 -21.65 -0.35
N GLY A 103 -14.78 -20.64 0.16
CA GLY A 103 -13.93 -20.73 1.37
C GLY A 103 -14.66 -20.32 2.66
N ASP A 104 -13.89 -20.16 3.73
CA ASP A 104 -14.40 -19.73 5.05
C ASP A 104 -14.92 -18.28 5.06
N SER A 105 -14.40 -17.44 4.16
CA SER A 105 -14.73 -16.03 4.05
C SER A 105 -14.95 -15.65 2.58
N ARG A 106 -15.84 -14.69 2.37
CA ARG A 106 -16.06 -14.06 1.06
C ARG A 106 -14.79 -13.32 0.62
N CYS A 107 -14.34 -13.56 -0.60
CA CYS A 107 -13.24 -12.82 -1.21
C CYS A 107 -13.56 -12.43 -2.66
N TYR A 108 -12.76 -11.52 -3.21
CA TYR A 108 -12.88 -11.04 -4.58
C TYR A 108 -11.65 -11.49 -5.38
N ARG A 109 -11.88 -12.31 -6.40
CA ARG A 109 -10.83 -12.85 -7.26
C ARG A 109 -10.73 -12.10 -8.58
N GLY A 110 -9.50 -11.83 -9.00
CA GLY A 110 -9.20 -11.27 -10.32
C GLY A 110 -7.79 -11.58 -10.76
N THR A 111 -7.38 -11.02 -11.88
CA THR A 111 -6.04 -11.23 -12.42
C THR A 111 -4.99 -10.43 -11.63
N LEU A 112 -3.76 -10.94 -11.59
CA LEU A 112 -2.60 -10.14 -11.16
C LEU A 112 -2.52 -8.85 -11.98
N PRO A 113 -2.04 -7.73 -11.38
CA PRO A 113 -1.77 -6.51 -12.13
C PRO A 113 -0.58 -6.72 -13.08
N ASP A 114 -0.63 -6.08 -14.24
CA ASP A 114 0.48 -6.08 -15.21
C ASP A 114 1.63 -5.19 -14.74
N GLU A 115 1.33 -4.16 -13.94
CA GLU A 115 2.29 -3.21 -13.41
C GLU A 115 2.01 -2.87 -11.95
N VAL A 116 3.07 -2.77 -11.16
CA VAL A 116 3.03 -2.32 -9.76
C VAL A 116 4.01 -1.18 -9.57
N VAL A 117 3.53 -0.07 -9.00
CA VAL A 117 4.33 1.06 -8.58
C VAL A 117 4.91 0.78 -7.19
N TYR A 118 6.24 0.67 -7.12
CA TYR A 118 7.02 0.54 -5.89
C TYR A 118 7.67 1.88 -5.56
N HIS A 119 7.31 2.51 -4.44
CA HIS A 119 7.82 3.83 -4.07
C HIS A 119 8.33 3.87 -2.63
N GLN A 120 9.65 3.90 -2.47
CA GLN A 120 10.32 4.27 -1.23
C GLN A 120 10.92 5.67 -1.37
N ARG A 121 10.43 6.64 -0.60
CA ARG A 121 10.86 8.05 -0.67
C ARG A 121 12.09 8.35 0.19
N ARG A 122 12.38 7.51 1.19
CA ARG A 122 13.43 7.74 2.18
C ARG A 122 14.77 7.24 1.66
N ASN A 123 15.82 8.05 1.82
CA ASN A 123 17.21 7.68 1.54
C ASN A 123 17.92 7.02 2.73
N ALA A 124 17.33 7.08 3.93
CA ALA A 124 17.85 6.43 5.13
C ALA A 124 16.73 5.84 6.00
N PHE A 125 17.07 4.78 6.75
CA PHE A 125 16.18 4.15 7.72
C PHE A 125 15.91 5.09 8.91
N ARG A 126 14.67 5.07 9.44
CA ARG A 126 14.27 5.86 10.61
C ARG A 126 14.01 4.92 11.79
N ALA A 127 14.95 4.86 12.72
CA ALA A 127 14.78 4.13 13.97
C ALA A 127 13.82 4.89 14.89
N ALA A 128 12.72 4.23 15.29
CA ALA A 128 11.80 4.78 16.27
C ALA A 128 12.42 4.74 17.67
N LEU A 129 12.33 5.86 18.40
CA LEU A 129 12.65 5.88 19.83
C LEU A 129 11.50 5.28 20.63
N LYS A 130 11.84 4.62 21.75
CA LYS A 130 10.83 4.20 22.71
C LYS A 130 10.27 5.44 23.41
N LEU A 131 8.96 5.49 23.66
CA LEU A 131 8.32 6.62 24.38
C LEU A 131 8.92 6.87 25.77
N ALA A 132 9.47 5.84 26.41
CA ALA A 132 10.16 5.96 27.69
C ALA A 132 11.62 6.43 27.59
N GLN A 133 12.16 6.56 26.37
CA GLN A 133 13.56 6.88 26.06
C GLN A 133 13.64 8.00 25.01
N LEU A 134 12.70 8.94 25.09
CA LEU A 134 12.74 10.14 24.26
C LEU A 134 13.98 10.96 24.61
N VAL A 135 14.57 11.57 23.58
CA VAL A 135 15.78 12.37 23.71
C VAL A 135 15.34 13.82 23.76
N ASP A 136 15.74 14.57 24.79
CA ASP A 136 15.45 15.99 24.84
C ASP A 136 16.16 16.71 23.68
N VAL A 137 15.43 17.51 22.92
CA VAL A 137 15.95 18.23 21.74
C VAL A 137 15.59 19.69 21.84
N ASP A 138 16.56 20.57 21.56
CA ASP A 138 16.32 22.00 21.41
C ASP A 138 16.53 22.41 19.95
N LEU A 139 15.52 23.06 19.37
CA LEU A 139 15.62 23.69 18.07
C LEU A 139 15.75 25.20 18.25
N ASP A 140 16.92 25.73 17.92
CA ASP A 140 17.23 27.16 17.99
C ASP A 140 17.86 27.66 16.68
N GLY A 141 17.81 28.97 16.44
CA GLY A 141 18.45 29.60 15.30
C GLY A 141 18.05 31.06 15.11
N GLU A 142 18.79 31.80 14.28
CA GLU A 142 18.61 33.26 14.08
C GLU A 142 17.20 33.69 13.67
N LYS A 143 16.43 32.81 13.01
CA LYS A 143 15.06 33.09 12.58
C LYS A 143 13.99 32.65 13.60
N ILE A 144 14.39 31.99 14.68
CA ILE A 144 13.51 31.51 15.73
C ILE A 144 13.60 32.52 16.89
N LYS A 145 12.45 33.07 17.30
CA LYS A 145 12.41 34.12 18.33
C LYS A 145 12.86 33.65 19.72
N ALA A 146 12.70 32.35 20.01
CA ALA A 146 13.17 31.70 21.23
C ALA A 146 13.34 30.20 20.95
N PRO A 147 14.31 29.51 21.59
CA PRO A 147 14.51 28.08 21.42
C PRO A 147 13.23 27.29 21.69
N ILE A 148 12.97 26.28 20.85
CA ILE A 148 11.84 25.37 20.99
C ILE A 148 12.37 24.04 21.54
N SER A 149 12.01 23.74 22.79
CA SER A 149 12.35 22.47 23.43
C SER A 149 11.29 21.40 23.14
N GLY A 150 11.74 20.18 22.86
CA GLY A 150 10.89 19.02 22.58
C GLY A 150 11.46 17.72 23.17
N LYS A 151 10.71 16.64 22.97
CA LYS A 151 11.07 15.26 23.33
C LYS A 151 10.84 14.34 22.14
#